data_AF-A0A9P9D0B9-F1
#
_entry.id   AF-A0A9P9D0B9-F1
#
_cell.length_a   1.000
_cell.length_b   1.000
_cell.length_c   1.000
_cell.angle_alpha   90.00
_cell.angle_beta   90.00
_cell.angle_gamma   90.00
#
_symmetry.space_group_name_H-M   'P 1'
#
loop_
_entity.id
_entity.type
_entity.pdbx_description
1 polymer ?
#
loop_
_entity_poly.entity_id
_entity_poly.type
_entity_poly.pdbx_seq_one_letter_code
_entity_poly.pdbx_strand_id
1 'polypeptide(L)'
;MLGVGTDQTPSEGHLSTLPDRVSDPHTNGHLVSTGFYIDNKVQQLAIHVSLKATTNHNCHSYLYNVDNQGIDEVFSKRSADFTIKEHGWFRNVAIFRQICAKHPVPNGKSPQEIFTNWQHSLLDYLDTNHSGGLWTRID
;
A
#
# COMPACT_ATOMS: atom_id res chain seq x y z
N MET A 1 55.73 -14.56 34.34
CA MET A 1 54.26 -14.57 34.34
C MET A 1 53.80 -13.13 34.29
N LEU A 2 53.40 -12.65 33.11
CA LEU A 2 52.80 -11.33 32.95
C LEU A 2 51.29 -11.51 32.93
N GLY A 3 50.60 -10.89 33.89
CA GLY A 3 49.16 -10.77 33.88
C GLY A 3 48.75 -9.68 32.89
N VAL A 4 47.79 -9.99 32.03
CA VAL A 4 47.05 -9.02 31.22
C VAL A 4 45.58 -9.27 31.50
N GLY A 5 44.98 -8.34 32.24
CA GLY A 5 43.54 -8.24 32.43
C GLY A 5 42.95 -7.21 31.46
N THR A 6 41.69 -7.48 31.10
CA THR A 6 40.61 -6.53 30.78
C THR A 6 40.82 -5.58 29.60
N ASP A 7 40.10 -5.82 28.50
CA ASP A 7 38.89 -5.06 28.16
C ASP A 7 38.53 -5.25 26.68
N GLN A 8 37.44 -5.99 26.43
CA GLN A 8 36.73 -5.95 25.16
C GLN A 8 35.23 -5.90 25.44
N THR A 9 34.68 -4.71 25.65
CA THR A 9 33.60 -4.14 24.82
C THR A 9 33.37 -2.68 25.21
N PRO A 10 33.18 -1.80 24.22
CA PRO A 10 31.86 -1.18 24.04
C PRO A 10 31.44 -1.23 22.56
N SER A 11 30.29 -1.81 22.25
CA SER A 11 28.98 -1.15 22.12
C SER A 11 28.75 -0.48 20.77
N GLU A 12 27.68 -0.91 20.11
CA GLU A 12 26.79 -0.07 19.30
C GLU A 12 27.28 0.42 17.94
N GLY A 13 27.00 -0.41 16.94
CA GLY A 13 26.48 0.05 15.66
C GLY A 13 25.15 -0.66 15.38
N HIS A 14 24.20 -0.55 16.31
CA HIS A 14 22.80 -0.93 16.10
C HIS A 14 22.32 -0.05 14.94
N LEU A 15 22.33 -0.60 13.72
CA LEU A 15 21.76 0.07 12.56
C LEU A 15 20.28 0.29 12.88
N SER A 16 19.99 1.54 13.22
CA SER A 16 18.73 2.02 13.74
C SER A 16 17.58 1.55 12.87
N THR A 17 16.78 0.62 13.40
CA THR A 17 15.52 0.11 12.86
C THR A 17 14.38 1.08 13.17
N LEU A 18 14.52 2.34 12.76
CA LEU A 18 13.44 3.32 12.78
C LEU A 18 13.17 3.83 11.36
N PRO A 19 11.89 4.01 11.03
CA PRO A 19 11.34 3.68 9.73
C PRO A 19 11.91 4.56 8.63
N ASP A 20 12.19 3.95 7.48
CA ASP A 20 12.19 4.60 6.18
C ASP A 20 10.99 5.55 6.20
N ARG A 21 11.24 6.87 6.31
CA ARG A 21 10.14 7.83 6.45
C ARG A 21 9.25 7.58 5.24
N VAL A 22 7.96 7.32 5.47
CA VAL A 22 6.94 6.93 4.47
C VAL A 22 6.96 7.81 3.20
N SER A 23 7.58 8.99 3.29
CA SER A 23 7.78 10.00 2.26
C SER A 23 8.87 9.72 1.21
N ASP A 24 9.82 8.81 1.43
CA ASP A 24 10.87 8.45 0.46
C ASP A 24 10.52 7.19 -0.36
N PRO A 25 11.14 6.96 -1.53
CA PRO A 25 10.98 5.72 -2.28
C PRO A 25 11.34 4.53 -1.40
N HIS A 26 10.33 3.88 -0.83
CA HIS A 26 10.58 2.74 0.02
C HIS A 26 11.22 1.64 -0.83
N THR A 27 12.29 1.06 -0.32
CA THR A 27 12.96 -0.12 -0.91
C THR A 27 12.00 -1.27 -1.25
N ASN A 28 10.82 -1.32 -0.62
CA ASN A 28 9.79 -2.33 -0.80
C ASN A 28 8.82 -2.03 -1.96
N GLY A 29 8.87 -0.83 -2.55
CA GLY A 29 8.09 -0.46 -3.73
C GLY A 29 7.13 0.70 -3.51
N HIS A 30 5.93 0.58 -4.07
CA HIS A 30 4.90 1.62 -4.06
C HIS A 30 3.88 1.35 -2.95
N LEU A 31 3.59 2.35 -2.13
CA LEU A 31 2.59 2.23 -1.06
C LEU A 31 1.21 1.95 -1.65
N VAL A 32 0.53 0.95 -1.09
CA VAL A 32 -0.88 0.63 -1.33
C VAL A 32 -1.66 1.03 -0.08
N SER A 33 -2.64 1.91 -0.24
CA SER A 33 -3.43 2.43 0.88
C SER A 33 -4.90 2.64 0.51
N THR A 34 -5.78 2.58 1.51
CA THR A 34 -7.14 3.13 1.41
C THR A 34 -7.12 4.58 1.87
N GLY A 35 -7.68 5.45 1.05
CA GLY A 35 -7.87 6.86 1.39
C GLY A 35 -9.30 7.32 1.18
N PHE A 36 -9.66 8.44 1.82
CA PHE A 36 -10.93 9.12 1.61
C PHE A 36 -10.73 10.36 0.75
N TYR A 37 -11.64 10.56 -0.21
CA TYR A 37 -11.63 11.70 -1.11
C TYR A 37 -12.86 12.55 -0.82
N ILE A 38 -12.66 13.79 -0.37
CA ILE A 38 -13.72 14.70 0.07
C ILE A 38 -14.60 15.11 -1.12
N ASP A 39 -13.98 15.32 -2.29
CA ASP A 39 -14.65 15.82 -3.49
C ASP A 39 -15.83 14.92 -3.92
N ASN A 40 -15.65 13.60 -3.82
CA ASN A 40 -16.66 12.61 -4.19
C ASN A 40 -17.18 11.78 -3.01
N LYS A 41 -16.69 12.03 -1.79
CA LYS A 41 -17.06 11.34 -0.54
C LYS A 41 -16.96 9.82 -0.62
N VAL A 42 -16.04 9.28 -1.42
CA VAL A 42 -15.83 7.83 -1.53
C VAL A 42 -14.46 7.40 -1.01
N GLN A 43 -14.43 6.16 -0.51
CA GLN A 43 -13.19 5.45 -0.22
C GLN A 43 -12.63 4.89 -1.53
N GLN A 44 -11.32 4.97 -1.69
CA GLN A 44 -10.63 4.39 -2.84
C GLN A 44 -9.37 3.69 -2.37
N LEU A 45 -9.03 2.59 -3.02
CA LEU A 45 -7.73 1.94 -2.87
C LEU A 45 -6.77 2.65 -3.83
N ALA A 46 -5.57 2.97 -3.40
CA ALA A 46 -4.60 3.66 -4.24
C ALA A 46 -3.24 2.99 -4.18
N ILE A 47 -2.52 3.02 -5.30
CA ILE A 47 -1.07 2.74 -5.36
C ILE A 47 -0.32 4.02 -5.71
N HIS A 48 0.66 4.37 -4.87
CA HIS A 48 1.38 5.64 -4.92
C HIS A 48 2.48 5.57 -5.99
N VAL A 49 2.28 6.22 -7.13
CA VAL A 49 3.13 6.03 -8.33
C VAL A 49 4.42 6.84 -8.25
N SER A 50 4.38 8.00 -7.61
CA SER A 50 5.53 8.93 -7.56
C SER A 50 6.61 8.55 -6.53
N LEU A 51 6.54 7.34 -5.96
CA LEU A 51 7.51 6.82 -4.97
C LEU A 51 7.70 7.73 -3.76
N LYS A 52 6.81 8.71 -3.55
CA LYS A 52 6.86 9.66 -2.45
C LYS A 52 5.45 9.74 -1.90
N ALA A 53 5.25 9.33 -0.65
CA ALA A 53 4.02 9.64 0.06
C ALA A 53 4.08 11.09 0.59
N THR A 54 4.11 12.05 -0.34
CA THR A 54 4.01 13.49 -0.03
C THR A 54 2.56 13.94 -0.07
N THR A 55 2.20 15.09 0.49
CA THR A 55 0.80 15.58 0.51
C THR A 55 0.17 15.76 -0.88
N ASN A 56 0.97 15.90 -1.93
CA ASN A 56 0.53 15.76 -3.32
C ASN A 56 1.42 14.73 -4.01
N HIS A 57 0.85 13.62 -4.41
CA HIS A 57 1.53 12.57 -5.15
C HIS A 57 0.57 11.94 -6.16
N ASN A 58 1.11 11.38 -7.23
CA ASN A 58 0.29 10.73 -8.26
C ASN A 58 -0.13 9.35 -7.74
N CYS A 59 -1.40 9.03 -7.93
CA CYS A 59 -1.99 7.74 -7.58
C CYS A 59 -2.70 7.12 -8.77
N HIS A 60 -2.58 5.80 -8.89
CA HIS A 60 -3.62 5.01 -9.54
C HIS A 60 -4.60 4.60 -8.44
N SER A 61 -5.80 5.15 -8.49
CA SER A 61 -6.84 4.90 -7.51
C SER A 61 -7.93 4.01 -8.10
N TYR A 62 -8.61 3.25 -7.24
CA TYR A 62 -9.64 2.29 -7.61
C TYR A 62 -10.87 2.50 -6.76
N LEU A 63 -12.02 2.63 -7.41
CA LEU A 63 -13.31 2.76 -6.74
C LEU A 63 -14.35 1.84 -7.39
N TYR A 64 -15.38 1.50 -6.63
CA TYR A 64 -16.52 0.80 -7.18
C TYR A 64 -17.43 1.75 -7.95
N ASN A 65 -17.73 1.41 -9.19
CA ASN A 65 -18.68 2.13 -10.04
C ASN A 65 -19.99 1.32 -10.11
N VAL A 66 -21.07 1.97 -9.66
CA VAL A 66 -22.41 1.36 -9.58
C VAL A 66 -23.03 1.12 -10.95
N ASP A 67 -22.69 1.92 -11.95
CA ASP A 67 -23.29 1.88 -13.28
C ASP A 67 -22.76 0.70 -14.09
N ASN A 68 -21.48 0.35 -13.91
CA ASN A 68 -20.86 -0.81 -14.57
C ASN A 68 -20.74 -2.04 -13.66
N GLN A 69 -21.17 -1.93 -12.40
CA GLN A 69 -21.03 -2.97 -11.37
C GLN A 69 -19.59 -3.50 -11.24
N GLY A 70 -18.60 -2.61 -11.41
CA GLY A 70 -17.19 -2.94 -11.54
C GLY A 70 -16.28 -2.04 -10.72
N ILE A 71 -14.97 -2.27 -10.83
CA ILE A 71 -13.95 -1.43 -10.23
C ILE A 71 -13.31 -0.59 -11.34
N ASP A 72 -13.46 0.72 -11.23
CA ASP A 72 -12.84 1.66 -12.14
C ASP A 72 -11.48 2.11 -11.63
N GLU A 73 -10.53 2.17 -12.55
CA GLU A 73 -9.27 2.86 -12.34
C GLU A 73 -9.45 4.36 -12.60
N VAL A 74 -9.13 5.18 -11.60
CA VAL A 74 -9.06 6.63 -11.72
C VAL A 74 -7.61 7.07 -11.59
N PHE A 75 -7.11 7.67 -12.67
CA PHE A 75 -5.82 8.35 -12.63
C PHE A 75 -5.99 9.72 -11.97
N SER A 76 -5.52 9.85 -10.74
CA SER A 76 -5.57 11.11 -10.02
C SER A 76 -4.17 11.70 -9.86
N LYS A 77 -4.03 12.98 -10.24
CA LYS A 77 -2.85 13.80 -9.87
C LYS A 77 -2.86 14.20 -8.38
N ARG A 78 -3.94 13.88 -7.67
CA ARG A 78 -4.17 14.22 -6.28
C ARG A 78 -4.30 12.94 -5.46
N SER A 79 -3.51 12.83 -4.40
CA SER A 79 -3.68 11.80 -3.39
C SER A 79 -4.98 11.98 -2.60
N ALA A 80 -5.35 10.97 -1.82
CA ALA A 80 -6.49 11.09 -0.90
C ALA A 80 -6.30 12.31 0.03
N ASP A 81 -7.41 12.94 0.44
CA ASP A 81 -7.37 14.05 1.41
C ASP A 81 -6.81 13.58 2.76
N PHE A 82 -7.06 12.31 3.11
CA PHE A 82 -6.38 11.61 4.20
C PHE A 82 -6.36 10.10 3.97
N THR A 83 -5.31 9.45 4.50
CA THR A 83 -5.18 8.00 4.50
C THR A 83 -6.04 7.41 5.63
N ILE A 84 -6.90 6.46 5.28
CA ILE A 84 -7.67 5.67 6.26
C ILE A 84 -6.79 4.52 6.79
N LYS A 85 -6.12 3.81 5.88
CA LYS A 85 -5.28 2.66 6.22
C LYS A 85 -4.20 2.44 5.16
N GLU A 86 -2.98 2.21 5.61
CA GLU A 86 -1.90 1.67 4.79
C GLU A 86 -1.95 0.15 4.83
N HIS A 87 -1.84 -0.51 3.68
CA HIS A 87 -1.98 -1.97 3.59
C HIS A 87 -0.66 -2.67 3.34
N GLY A 88 0.24 -2.03 2.59
CA GLY A 88 1.50 -2.65 2.21
C GLY A 88 2.19 -1.95 1.06
N TRP A 89 3.24 -2.58 0.55
CA TRP A 89 4.04 -2.10 -0.55
C TRP A 89 3.96 -3.08 -1.72
N PHE A 90 3.77 -2.56 -2.93
CA PHE A 90 3.78 -3.34 -4.16
C PHE A 90 4.85 -2.84 -5.13
N ARG A 91 5.74 -3.73 -5.59
CA ARG A 91 6.94 -3.35 -6.35
C ARG A 91 6.71 -2.88 -7.78
N ASN A 92 5.64 -3.35 -8.42
CA ASN A 92 5.40 -3.08 -9.84
C ASN A 92 3.97 -2.57 -10.08
N VAL A 93 3.85 -1.27 -10.36
CA VAL A 93 2.56 -0.61 -10.60
C VAL A 93 1.80 -1.22 -11.78
N ALA A 94 2.48 -1.56 -12.87
CA ALA A 94 1.81 -2.12 -14.05
C ALA A 94 1.19 -3.49 -13.76
N ILE A 95 1.89 -4.35 -13.01
CA ILE A 95 1.36 -5.64 -12.56
C ILE A 95 0.19 -5.43 -11.59
N PHE A 96 0.34 -4.51 -10.62
CA PHE A 96 -0.73 -4.21 -9.68
C PHE A 96 -2.01 -3.77 -10.39
N ARG A 97 -1.90 -2.85 -11.36
CA ARG A 97 -3.02 -2.39 -12.18
C ARG A 97 -3.72 -3.54 -12.90
N GLN A 98 -2.94 -4.46 -13.49
CA GLN A 98 -3.50 -5.64 -14.15
C GLN A 98 -4.22 -6.58 -13.17
N ILE A 99 -3.69 -6.74 -11.96
CA ILE A 99 -4.33 -7.54 -10.91
C ILE A 99 -5.67 -6.88 -10.54
N CYS A 100 -5.68 -5.58 -10.19
CA CYS A 100 -6.90 -4.88 -9.82
C CYS A 100 -7.98 -4.95 -10.91
N ALA A 101 -7.61 -4.76 -12.18
CA ALA A 101 -8.54 -4.79 -13.31
C ALA A 101 -9.13 -6.19 -13.58
N LYS A 102 -8.44 -7.25 -13.17
CA LYS A 102 -8.89 -8.65 -13.36
C LYS A 102 -9.45 -9.27 -12.09
N HIS A 103 -9.29 -8.63 -10.94
CA HIS A 103 -9.71 -9.19 -9.67
C HIS A 103 -11.25 -9.23 -9.59
N PRO A 104 -11.86 -10.40 -9.30
CA PRO A 104 -13.31 -10.53 -9.30
C PRO A 104 -13.99 -9.56 -8.34
N VAL A 105 -15.07 -8.92 -8.80
CA VAL A 105 -15.91 -8.06 -7.96
C VAL A 105 -16.97 -8.93 -7.29
N PRO A 106 -16.99 -9.02 -5.94
CA PRO A 106 -17.97 -9.82 -5.23
C PRO A 106 -19.35 -9.16 -5.27
N ASN A 107 -20.40 -9.98 -5.10
CA ASN A 107 -21.75 -9.46 -4.87
C ASN A 107 -21.84 -8.80 -3.49
N GLY A 108 -22.75 -7.85 -3.31
CA GLY A 108 -22.99 -7.20 -2.02
C GLY A 108 -24.29 -6.41 -2.01
N LYS A 109 -24.71 -5.95 -0.82
CA LYS A 109 -25.99 -5.23 -0.65
C LYS A 109 -25.86 -3.74 -0.89
N SER A 110 -24.65 -3.18 -0.76
CA SER A 110 -24.38 -1.76 -0.97
C SER A 110 -23.06 -1.54 -1.71
N PRO A 111 -22.89 -0.40 -2.40
CA PRO A 111 -21.64 -0.04 -3.08
C PRO A 111 -20.42 -0.08 -2.15
N GLN A 112 -20.57 0.39 -0.92
CA GLN A 112 -19.50 0.41 0.07
C GLN A 112 -19.12 -1.01 0.53
N GLU A 113 -20.11 -1.88 0.72
CA GLU A 113 -19.87 -3.28 1.08
C GLU A 113 -19.19 -4.04 -0.06
N ILE A 114 -19.61 -3.82 -1.32
CA ILE A 114 -18.97 -4.42 -2.50
C ILE A 114 -17.51 -3.98 -2.60
N PHE A 115 -17.23 -2.68 -2.47
CA PHE A 115 -15.87 -2.16 -2.50
C PHE A 115 -15.00 -2.73 -1.37
N THR A 116 -15.53 -2.75 -0.14
CA THR A 116 -14.81 -3.31 1.03
C THR A 116 -14.48 -4.79 0.83
N ASN A 117 -15.46 -5.59 0.37
CA ASN A 117 -15.27 -7.01 0.14
C ASN A 117 -14.28 -7.28 -1.01
N TRP A 118 -14.36 -6.50 -2.09
CA TRP A 118 -13.39 -6.56 -3.18
C TRP A 118 -11.98 -6.25 -2.68
N GLN A 119 -11.83 -5.18 -1.90
CA GLN A 119 -10.55 -4.76 -1.34
C GLN A 119 -9.95 -5.84 -0.44
N HIS A 120 -10.72 -6.39 0.49
CA HIS A 120 -10.23 -7.46 1.36
C HIS A 120 -9.80 -8.69 0.56
N SER A 121 -10.65 -9.15 -0.38
CA SER A 121 -10.31 -10.29 -1.24
C SER A 121 -9.08 -10.05 -2.11
N LEU A 122 -8.88 -8.82 -2.61
CA LEU A 122 -7.69 -8.44 -3.36
C LEU A 122 -6.46 -8.53 -2.47
N LEU A 123 -6.50 -7.95 -1.27
CA LEU A 123 -5.38 -7.95 -0.34
C LEU A 123 -5.02 -9.39 0.10
N ASP A 124 -6.00 -10.24 0.36
CA ASP A 124 -5.80 -11.66 0.67
C ASP A 124 -5.16 -12.41 -0.52
N TYR A 125 -5.57 -12.08 -1.75
CA TYR A 125 -4.95 -12.61 -2.97
C TYR A 125 -3.49 -12.18 -3.09
N LEU A 126 -3.15 -10.93 -2.76
CA LEU A 126 -1.77 -10.45 -2.76
C LEU A 126 -0.92 -11.15 -1.70
N ASP A 127 -1.45 -11.33 -0.49
CA ASP A 127 -0.79 -12.09 0.57
C ASP A 127 -0.50 -13.54 0.15
N THR A 128 -1.49 -14.18 -0.48
CA THR A 128 -1.37 -15.59 -0.89
C THR A 128 -0.42 -15.80 -2.06
N ASN A 129 -0.43 -14.91 -3.06
CA ASN A 129 0.21 -15.16 -4.35
C ASN A 129 1.47 -14.32 -4.60
N HIS A 130 1.69 -13.25 -3.84
CA HIS A 130 2.74 -12.28 -4.13
C HIS A 130 3.62 -11.91 -2.92
N SER A 131 3.30 -12.43 -1.73
CA SER A 131 4.08 -12.18 -0.51
C SER A 131 5.54 -12.66 -0.65
N GLY A 132 6.48 -11.89 -0.10
CA GLY A 132 7.92 -12.13 -0.21
C GLY A 132 8.53 -11.84 -1.59
N GLY A 133 7.70 -11.53 -2.59
CA GLY A 133 8.11 -11.19 -3.94
C GLY A 133 7.73 -9.75 -4.31
N LEU A 134 6.54 -9.59 -4.88
CA LEU A 134 6.04 -8.28 -5.34
C LEU A 134 5.31 -7.51 -4.23
N TRP A 135 4.80 -8.20 -3.22
CA TRP A 135 3.97 -7.65 -2.16
C TRP A 135 4.64 -7.79 -0.79
N THR A 136 4.52 -6.74 0.02
CA THR A 136 4.95 -6.72 1.43
C THR A 136 3.85 -6.08 2.27
N ARG A 137 3.20 -6.86 3.13
CA ARG A 137 2.13 -6.40 4.02
C ARG A 137 2.68 -5.44 5.09
N ILE A 138 1.89 -4.45 5.47
CA ILE A 138 2.06 -3.68 6.71
C ILE A 138 0.99 -4.16 7.69
N ASP A 139 1.42 -4.55 8.88
CA ASP A 139 0.55 -5.04 9.96
C ASP A 139 -0.21 -3.90 10.66
#